data_AF-A0A1C7M440-F1
#
_entry.id   AF-A0A1C7M440-F1
#
_cell.length_a   1.000
_cell.length_b   1.000
_cell.length_c   1.000
_cell.angle_alpha   90.00
_cell.angle_beta   90.00
_cell.angle_gamma   90.00
#
_symmetry.space_group_name_H-M   'P 1'
#
loop_
_entity.id
_entity.type
_entity.pdbx_description
1 polymer ?
#
loop_
_entity_poly.entity_id
_entity_poly.type
_entity_poly.pdbx_seq_one_letter_code
_entity_poly.pdbx_strand_id
1 'polypeptide(L)'
;MTETLGLSDHIDLSTAIKFIRLASALKPRILHSQTPSWDANHIPAVLPDNICMFLAQRLGLPLQYIDGLWDTFNILVWLDGESLLEVDASPHMHDQIAIDFQLCGRMLYPAIHICDHAYCNK
;
A
#
# COMPACT_ATOMS: atom_id res chain seq x y z
N MET A 1 -8.69 -7.75 29.53
CA MET A 1 -9.25 -8.77 28.63
C MET A 1 -9.59 -8.05 27.34
N THR A 2 -8.68 -8.06 26.38
CA THR A 2 -8.90 -7.47 25.05
C THR A 2 -9.10 -8.63 24.08
N GLU A 3 -10.34 -8.80 23.65
CA GLU A 3 -10.76 -9.78 22.65
C GLU A 3 -10.07 -9.47 21.32
N THR A 4 -9.11 -10.32 20.93
CA THR A 4 -8.68 -10.48 19.55
C THR A 4 -9.77 -11.28 18.81
N LEU A 5 -10.91 -10.66 18.56
CA LEU A 5 -11.99 -11.24 17.77
C LEU A 5 -11.79 -10.94 16.28
N GLY A 6 -11.60 -12.00 15.49
CA GLY A 6 -12.12 -12.05 14.11
C GLY A 6 -11.20 -11.64 12.95
N LEU A 7 -9.89 -11.43 13.15
CA LEU A 7 -9.00 -11.17 12.01
C LEU A 7 -8.79 -12.40 11.11
N SER A 8 -8.87 -13.61 11.69
CA SER A 8 -8.30 -14.82 11.08
C SER A 8 -9.12 -15.46 9.95
N ASP A 9 -10.42 -15.17 9.83
CA ASP A 9 -11.27 -15.81 8.79
C ASP A 9 -11.34 -15.00 7.48
N HIS A 10 -10.93 -13.72 7.52
CA HIS A 10 -11.01 -12.81 6.36
C HIS A 10 -9.66 -12.31 5.86
N ILE A 11 -8.60 -12.43 6.67
CA ILE A 11 -7.26 -11.97 6.31
C ILE A 11 -6.33 -13.18 6.27
N ASP A 12 -6.02 -13.60 5.04
CA ASP A 12 -4.98 -14.59 4.80
C ASP A 12 -3.58 -13.92 4.75
N LEU A 13 -2.55 -14.76 4.79
CA LEU A 13 -1.16 -14.30 4.67
C LEU A 13 -0.91 -13.54 3.36
N SER A 14 -1.60 -13.91 2.27
CA SER A 14 -1.49 -13.20 0.99
C SER A 14 -1.96 -11.75 1.10
N THR A 15 -3.09 -11.53 1.78
CA THR A 15 -3.67 -10.22 2.03
C THR A 15 -2.76 -9.37 2.91
N ALA A 16 -2.20 -9.96 3.96
CA ALA A 16 -1.23 -9.27 4.82
C ALA A 16 0.01 -8.83 4.03
N ILE A 17 0.59 -9.71 3.20
CA ILE A 17 1.75 -9.39 2.36
C ILE A 17 1.41 -8.28 1.36
N LYS A 18 0.24 -8.33 0.71
CA LYS A 18 -0.21 -7.28 -0.21
C LYS A 18 -0.42 -5.95 0.50
N PHE A 19 -1.01 -5.97 1.70
CA PHE A 19 -1.17 -4.77 2.53
C PHE A 19 0.19 -4.13 2.82
N ILE A 20 1.14 -4.91 3.34
CA ILE A 20 2.47 -4.41 3.70
C ILE A 20 3.13 -3.76 2.47
N ARG A 21 3.15 -4.47 1.34
CA ARG A 21 3.73 -3.98 0.08
C ARG A 21 3.11 -2.66 -0.38
N LEU A 22 1.77 -2.60 -0.44
CA LEU A 22 1.07 -1.40 -0.89
C LEU A 22 1.27 -0.23 0.08
N ALA A 23 1.17 -0.46 1.38
CA ALA A 23 1.35 0.58 2.38
C ALA A 23 2.80 1.12 2.37
N SER A 24 3.80 0.26 2.17
CA SER A 24 5.20 0.66 2.03
C SER A 24 5.46 1.47 0.76
N ALA A 25 4.89 1.05 -0.38
CA ALA A 25 4.90 1.82 -1.63
C ALA A 25 4.26 3.22 -1.48
N LEU A 26 3.28 3.35 -0.58
CA LEU A 26 2.58 4.60 -0.29
C LEU A 26 3.26 5.47 0.77
N LYS A 27 4.35 5.02 1.40
CA LYS A 27 5.07 5.79 2.43
C LYS A 27 5.35 7.25 2.04
N PRO A 28 5.85 7.57 0.82
CA PRO A 28 6.03 8.97 0.41
C PRO A 28 4.72 9.77 0.40
N ARG A 29 3.61 9.14 0.01
CA ARG A 29 2.30 9.79 -0.02
C ARG A 29 1.76 10.00 1.40
N ILE A 30 1.93 9.01 2.27
CA ILE A 30 1.56 9.10 3.69
C ILE A 30 2.31 10.27 4.34
N LEU A 31 3.61 10.42 4.06
CA LEU A 31 4.43 11.54 4.55
C LEU A 31 3.94 12.89 4.00
N HIS A 32 3.61 12.98 2.71
CA HIS A 32 3.09 14.20 2.11
C HIS A 32 1.70 14.62 2.64
N SER A 33 0.95 13.68 3.21
CA SER A 33 -0.32 13.96 3.88
C SER A 33 -0.13 14.46 5.33
N GLN A 34 1.08 14.38 5.89
CA GLN A 34 1.38 14.91 7.23
C GLN A 34 1.68 16.41 7.20
N THR A 35 1.68 17.03 8.38
CA THR A 35 2.10 18.43 8.53
C THR A 35 3.57 18.62 8.09
N PRO A 36 3.96 19.78 7.54
CA PRO A 36 5.33 20.03 7.07
C PRO A 36 6.43 19.84 8.13
N SER A 37 6.09 19.91 9.42
CA SER A 37 6.99 19.70 10.55
C SER A 37 7.08 18.24 11.01
N TRP A 38 6.43 17.30 10.30
CA TRP A 38 6.41 15.89 10.69
C TRP A 38 7.77 15.23 10.48
N ASP A 39 8.22 14.47 11.47
CA ASP A 39 9.45 13.69 11.37
C ASP A 39 9.23 12.46 10.49
N ALA A 40 10.00 12.35 9.39
CA ALA A 40 9.91 11.22 8.48
C ALA A 40 10.29 9.86 9.12
N ASN A 41 11.02 9.89 10.23
CA ASN A 41 11.37 8.69 10.99
C ASN A 41 10.27 8.26 11.96
N HIS A 42 9.25 9.11 12.16
CA HIS A 42 8.14 8.82 13.05
C HIS A 42 6.95 8.21 12.30
N ILE A 43 6.55 7.01 12.74
CA ILE A 43 5.44 6.26 12.16
C ILE A 43 4.13 6.94 12.55
N PRO A 44 3.26 7.29 11.60
CA PRO A 44 1.93 7.82 11.91
C PRO A 44 1.09 6.81 12.70
N ALA A 45 0.45 7.28 13.77
CA ALA A 45 -0.47 6.45 14.54
C ALA A 45 -1.69 6.01 13.72
N VAL A 46 -2.16 6.87 12.80
CA VAL A 46 -3.31 6.62 11.93
C VAL A 46 -2.94 6.95 10.50
N LEU A 47 -3.42 6.15 9.56
CA LEU A 47 -3.27 6.41 8.13
C LEU A 47 -4.21 7.54 7.67
N PRO A 48 -3.80 8.35 6.68
CA PRO A 48 -4.70 9.31 6.06
C PRO A 48 -5.91 8.63 5.41
N ASP A 49 -7.11 9.21 5.51
CA ASP A 49 -8.37 8.62 5.01
C ASP A 49 -8.31 8.17 3.55
N ASN A 50 -7.67 8.97 2.69
CA ASN A 50 -7.50 8.65 1.28
C ASN A 50 -6.62 7.41 1.05
N ILE A 51 -5.65 7.17 1.92
CA ILE A 51 -4.81 5.97 1.89
C ILE A 51 -5.59 4.77 2.41
N CYS A 52 -6.37 4.93 3.50
CA CYS A 52 -7.23 3.87 4.01
C CYS A 52 -8.24 3.39 2.98
N MET A 53 -8.94 4.33 2.33
CA MET A 53 -9.91 4.01 1.27
C MET A 53 -9.25 3.32 0.08
N PHE A 54 -8.06 3.77 -0.35
CA PHE A 54 -7.32 3.11 -1.41
C PHE A 54 -6.99 1.65 -1.04
N LEU A 55 -6.44 1.41 0.15
CA LEU A 55 -6.08 0.07 0.61
C LEU A 55 -7.30 -0.84 0.77
N ALA A 56 -8.40 -0.31 1.32
CA ALA A 56 -9.68 -1.00 1.45
C ALA A 56 -10.21 -1.44 0.08
N GLN A 57 -10.28 -0.51 -0.89
CA GLN A 57 -10.77 -0.81 -2.23
C GLN A 57 -9.83 -1.77 -2.97
N ARG A 58 -8.51 -1.64 -2.77
CA ARG A 58 -7.51 -2.47 -3.44
C ARG A 58 -7.47 -3.90 -2.93
N LEU A 59 -7.67 -4.09 -1.63
CA LEU A 59 -7.69 -5.41 -0.99
C LEU A 59 -9.08 -6.02 -0.94
N GLY A 60 -10.13 -5.27 -1.30
CA GLY A 60 -11.52 -5.71 -1.17
C GLY A 60 -11.95 -5.89 0.29
N LEU A 61 -11.39 -5.09 1.20
CA LEU A 61 -11.62 -5.19 2.64
C LEU A 61 -12.43 -4.01 3.17
N PRO A 62 -13.31 -4.22 4.16
CA PRO A 62 -13.89 -3.12 4.94
C PRO A 62 -12.83 -2.27 5.65
N LEU A 63 -13.06 -0.96 5.77
CA LEU A 63 -12.11 0.01 6.37
C LEU A 63 -11.63 -0.39 7.77
N GLN A 64 -12.49 -0.95 8.61
CA GLN A 64 -12.13 -1.40 9.96
C GLN A 64 -11.00 -2.43 9.98
N TYR A 65 -10.85 -3.23 8.91
CA TYR A 65 -9.75 -4.19 8.80
C TYR A 65 -8.45 -3.51 8.37
N ILE A 66 -8.52 -2.39 7.65
CA ILE A 66 -7.35 -1.60 7.28
C ILE A 66 -6.71 -0.97 8.52
N ASP A 67 -7.51 -0.45 9.44
CA ASP A 67 -7.02 0.09 10.71
C ASP A 67 -6.31 -1.00 11.53
N GLY A 68 -6.93 -2.18 11.66
CA GLY A 68 -6.31 -3.31 12.35
C GLY A 68 -5.03 -3.83 11.68
N LEU A 69 -4.98 -3.84 10.34
CA LEU A 69 -3.77 -4.17 9.59
C LEU A 69 -2.67 -3.13 9.78
N TRP A 70 -3.01 -1.84 9.82
CA TRP A 70 -2.06 -0.78 10.09
C TRP A 70 -1.50 -0.90 11.50
N ASP A 71 -2.34 -1.03 12.52
CA ASP A 71 -1.91 -1.19 13.90
C ASP A 71 -0.98 -2.41 14.09
N THR A 72 -1.23 -3.47 13.33
CA THR A 72 -0.44 -4.71 13.39
C THR A 72 0.89 -4.60 12.64
N PHE A 73 0.91 -3.95 11.48
CA PHE A 73 2.05 -4.01 10.55
C PHE A 73 2.76 -2.67 10.33
N ASN A 74 2.39 -1.58 10.98
CA ASN A 74 2.96 -0.25 10.75
C ASN A 74 4.50 -0.21 10.89
N ILE A 75 5.09 -0.89 11.88
CA ILE A 75 6.54 -0.99 12.07
C ILE A 75 7.20 -1.67 10.88
N LEU A 76 6.64 -2.81 10.45
CA LEU A 76 7.16 -3.58 9.33
C LEU A 76 7.06 -2.78 8.02
N VAL A 77 5.92 -2.12 7.81
CA VAL A 77 5.69 -1.23 6.66
C VAL A 77 6.72 -0.10 6.61
N TRP A 78 7.04 0.49 7.76
CA TRP A 78 7.88 1.68 7.84
C TRP A 78 9.37 1.39 7.77
N LEU A 79 9.82 0.29 8.36
CA LEU A 79 11.25 -0.07 8.49
C LEU A 79 11.72 -1.02 7.39
N ASP A 80 10.95 -2.07 7.10
CA ASP A 80 11.41 -3.18 6.24
C ASP A 80 10.64 -3.28 4.91
N GLY A 81 9.59 -2.48 4.76
CA GLY A 81 8.65 -2.51 3.66
C GLY A 81 9.25 -2.46 2.26
N GLU A 82 10.33 -1.70 2.07
CA GLU A 82 11.01 -1.57 0.78
C GLU A 82 11.64 -2.90 0.32
N SER A 83 12.12 -3.73 1.26
CA SER A 83 12.69 -5.05 0.96
C SER A 83 11.65 -6.06 0.47
N LEU A 84 10.37 -5.81 0.77
CA LEU A 84 9.24 -6.67 0.40
C LEU A 84 8.60 -6.28 -0.93
N LEU A 85 9.01 -5.16 -1.53
CA LEU A 85 8.58 -4.75 -2.88
C LEU A 85 9.24 -5.67 -3.93
N GLU A 86 8.61 -6.80 -4.25
CA GLU A 86 9.12 -7.70 -5.29
C GLU A 86 9.23 -6.99 -6.65
N VAL A 87 10.31 -7.31 -7.37
CA VAL A 87 10.65 -6.79 -8.72
C VAL A 87 9.69 -7.28 -9.81
N ASP A 88 8.89 -8.32 -9.54
CA ASP A 88 8.05 -9.02 -10.53
C ASP A 88 6.57 -8.63 -10.53
N ALA A 89 6.18 -7.54 -9.86
CA ALA A 89 4.82 -7.03 -10.02
C ALA A 89 4.61 -6.48 -11.43
N SER A 90 3.91 -7.23 -12.30
CA SER A 90 3.54 -6.76 -13.62
C SER A 90 2.82 -5.41 -13.51
N PRO A 91 3.35 -4.36 -14.15
CA PRO A 91 2.71 -3.05 -14.15
C PRO A 91 1.37 -3.16 -14.85
N HIS A 92 0.29 -2.79 -14.17
CA HIS A 92 -0.98 -2.58 -14.83
C HIS A 92 -1.05 -1.12 -15.26
N MET A 93 -0.69 -0.83 -16.52
CA MET A 93 -0.75 0.53 -17.09
C MET A 93 -2.14 1.18 -16.99
N HIS A 94 -3.18 0.40 -16.73
CA HIS A 94 -4.57 0.83 -16.56
C HIS A 94 -5.14 0.45 -15.19
N ASP A 95 -4.34 0.62 -14.13
CA ASP A 95 -4.86 0.48 -12.77
C ASP A 95 -5.86 1.60 -12.46
N GLN A 96 -7.14 1.34 -12.71
CA GLN A 96 -8.22 2.29 -12.50
C GLN A 96 -8.31 2.75 -11.04
N ILE A 97 -8.03 1.85 -10.07
CA ILE A 97 -8.05 2.21 -8.65
C ILE A 97 -6.91 3.20 -8.37
N ALA A 98 -5.70 2.97 -8.88
CA ALA A 98 -4.62 3.93 -8.72
C ALA A 98 -4.94 5.29 -9.37
N ILE A 99 -5.58 5.28 -10.54
CA ILE A 99 -6.02 6.50 -11.25
C ILE A 99 -7.04 7.28 -10.41
N ASP A 100 -8.05 6.61 -9.87
CA ASP A 100 -9.13 7.22 -9.08
C ASP A 100 -8.59 7.92 -7.82
N PHE A 101 -7.52 7.36 -7.23
CA PHE A 101 -6.83 7.92 -6.07
C PHE A 101 -5.66 8.85 -6.41
N GLN A 102 -5.47 9.19 -7.69
CA GLN A 102 -4.39 10.05 -8.18
C GLN A 102 -2.98 9.58 -7.76
N LEU A 103 -2.80 8.26 -7.71
CA LEU A 103 -1.52 7.64 -7.36
C LEU A 103 -0.68 7.45 -8.61
N CYS A 104 0.61 7.77 -8.50
CA CYS A 104 1.53 7.57 -9.60
C CYS A 104 1.87 6.08 -9.72
N GLY A 105 1.64 5.46 -10.88
CA GLY A 105 1.92 4.03 -11.10
C GLY A 105 3.34 3.60 -10.71
N ARG A 106 4.34 4.46 -10.95
CA ARG A 106 5.75 4.24 -10.54
C ARG A 106 5.98 4.11 -9.02
N MET A 107 5.01 4.51 -8.21
CA MET A 107 5.05 4.31 -6.76
C MET A 107 4.60 2.90 -6.39
N LEU A 108 3.65 2.35 -7.13
CA LEU A 108 2.98 1.08 -6.83
C LEU A 108 3.64 -0.12 -7.55
N TYR A 109 4.34 0.15 -8.66
CA TYR A 109 4.91 -0.86 -9.53
C TYR A 109 6.39 -0.59 -9.81
N PRO A 110 7.19 -1.64 -10.06
CA PRO A 110 8.57 -1.49 -10.49
C PRO A 110 8.66 -0.71 -11.82
N ALA A 111 9.85 -0.16 -12.08
CA ALA A 111 10.11 0.53 -13.34
C ALA A 111 9.93 -0.42 -14.53
N ILE A 112 9.16 0.03 -15.52
CA ILE A 112 8.93 -0.72 -16.75
C ILE A 112 10.15 -0.55 -17.66
N HIS A 113 10.90 -1.63 -17.89
CA HIS A 113 12.06 -1.63 -18.79
C HIS A 113 11.73 -2.14 -20.20
N ILE A 114 10.51 -2.63 -20.41
CA ILE A 114 10.04 -3.18 -21.69
C ILE A 114 8.89 -2.32 -22.17
N CYS A 115 9.01 -1.77 -23.37
CA CYS A 115 7.90 -1.06 -23.98
C CYS A 115 6.83 -2.05 -24.44
N ASP A 116 5.60 -1.93 -23.93
CA ASP A 116 4.47 -2.82 -24.28
C ASP A 116 3.59 -2.27 -25.41
N HIS A 117 3.87 -1.04 -25.88
CA HIS A 117 3.07 -0.41 -26.92
C HIS A 117 3.20 -1.20 -28.23
N ALA A 118 2.09 -1.40 -28.94
CA ALA A 118 2.07 -2.12 -30.22
C ALA A 118 3.00 -1.56 -31.32
N TYR A 119 3.56 -0.35 -31.14
CA TYR A 119 4.49 0.31 -32.06
C TYR A 119 5.93 0.32 -31.56
N CYS A 120 6.20 -0.23 -30.37
CA CYS A 120 7.56 -0.44 -29.92
C CYS A 120 8.14 -1.66 -30.60
N ASN A 121 8.96 -1.41 -31.62
CA ASN A 121 9.80 -2.45 -32.20
C ASN A 121 10.85 -2.88 -31.18
N LYS A 122 10.93 -4.20 -30.95
CA LYS A 122 12.00 -4.83 -30.18
C LYS A 122 13.35 -4.62 -30.85
#